data_AF-A0AAW5EXF3-F1
#
_entry.id   AF-A0AAW5EXF3-F1
#
_cell.length_a   1.000
_cell.length_b   1.000
_cell.length_c   1.000
_cell.angle_alpha   90.00
_cell.angle_beta   90.00
_cell.angle_gamma   90.00
#
_symmetry.space_group_name_H-M   'P 1'
#
loop_
_entity.id
_entity.type
_entity.pdbx_description
1 polymer ?
#
loop_
_entity_poly.entity_id
_entity_poly.type
_entity_poly.pdbx_seq_one_letter_code
_entity_poly.pdbx_strand_id
1 'polypeptide(L)'
;PAGLATGTFATPDCLREGATCGQDAALACGFSATVADLPAAGTESYAIVPLWHALPLDRPARTGKAFIDFQNDVTAKDVRLAAIEGFRSVEHLKRYTTLGMATDQGKTANVNALAQMAEQTGSSIARTGTTMFRPPVQPVAIGALAGAARGRHFKPDRLTPTHDWATEQGAIFTANGLWHRAQWFPRPGETHWRDTVNREVRTVRTAVGFCDVTTLGK
;
A
#
# COMPACT_ATOMS: atom_id res chain seq x y z
N PRO A 1 16.52 2.88 -16.19
CA PRO A 1 17.04 1.91 -15.18
C PRO A 1 18.51 1.64 -15.50
N ALA A 2 19.30 1.18 -14.53
CA ALA A 2 20.72 0.88 -14.74
C ALA A 2 21.15 -0.37 -13.95
N GLY A 3 22.19 -1.06 -14.43
CA GLY A 3 22.82 -2.18 -13.76
C GLY A 3 21.94 -3.43 -13.69
N LEU A 4 21.96 -4.18 -12.59
CA LEU A 4 21.23 -5.45 -12.47
C LEU A 4 19.73 -5.36 -12.83
N ALA A 5 19.11 -4.20 -12.63
CA ALA A 5 17.71 -3.98 -13.00
C ALA A 5 17.45 -4.02 -14.52
N THR A 6 18.47 -3.81 -15.36
CA THR A 6 18.42 -3.93 -16.83
C THR A 6 18.87 -5.31 -17.32
N GLY A 7 19.33 -6.18 -16.42
CA GLY A 7 19.91 -7.48 -16.76
C GLY A 7 21.43 -7.46 -16.95
N THR A 8 22.10 -6.35 -16.64
CA THR A 8 23.56 -6.24 -16.65
C THR A 8 24.12 -6.72 -15.30
N PHE A 9 24.94 -7.78 -15.30
CA PHE A 9 25.44 -8.39 -14.07
C PHE A 9 26.88 -7.99 -13.70
N ALA A 10 27.70 -7.63 -14.69
CA ALA A 10 29.09 -7.26 -14.43
C ALA A 10 29.16 -5.91 -13.69
N THR A 11 29.92 -5.88 -12.59
CA THR A 11 30.13 -4.66 -11.79
C THR A 11 30.62 -3.46 -12.61
N PRO A 12 31.66 -3.55 -13.47
CA PRO A 12 32.13 -2.41 -14.26
C PRO A 12 31.05 -1.84 -15.19
N ASP A 13 30.17 -2.70 -15.72
CA ASP A 13 29.12 -2.28 -16.64
C ASP A 13 27.95 -1.63 -15.89
N CYS A 14 27.59 -2.16 -14.72
CA CYS A 14 26.62 -1.53 -13.82
C CYS A 14 27.04 -0.10 -13.43
N LEU A 15 28.31 0.10 -13.10
CA LEU A 15 28.85 1.42 -12.74
C LEU A 15 28.73 2.41 -13.90
N ARG A 16 29.08 1.96 -15.12
CA ARG A 16 29.01 2.78 -16.32
C ARG A 16 27.58 3.15 -16.70
N GLU A 17 26.66 2.18 -16.66
CA GLU A 17 25.24 2.42 -16.90
C GLU A 17 24.66 3.39 -15.87
N GLY A 18 24.99 3.20 -14.59
CA GLY A 18 24.51 4.06 -13.50
C GLY A 18 24.96 5.51 -13.69
N ALA A 19 26.22 5.72 -14.04
CA ALA A 19 26.76 7.05 -14.28
C ALA A 19 26.16 7.73 -15.52
N THR A 20 25.97 6.97 -16.60
CA THR A 20 25.34 7.47 -17.83
C THR A 20 23.88 7.84 -17.58
N CYS A 21 23.10 6.95 -16.97
CA CYS A 21 21.70 7.23 -16.62
C CYS A 21 21.56 8.41 -15.64
N GLY A 22 22.51 8.57 -14.70
CA GLY A 22 22.55 9.70 -13.79
C GLY A 22 22.81 11.02 -14.51
N GLN A 23 23.74 11.04 -15.47
CA GLN A 23 24.00 12.19 -16.33
C GLN A 23 22.75 12.54 -17.16
N ASP A 24 22.16 11.56 -17.83
CA ASP A 24 20.96 11.76 -18.64
C ASP A 24 19.79 12.34 -17.83
N ALA A 25 19.60 11.84 -16.59
CA ALA A 25 18.60 12.37 -15.68
C ALA A 25 18.87 13.83 -15.28
N ALA A 26 20.13 14.19 -15.01
CA ALA A 26 20.50 15.57 -14.69
C ALA A 26 20.28 16.52 -15.89
N LEU A 27 20.69 16.09 -17.09
CA LEU A 27 20.47 16.83 -18.34
C LEU A 27 18.97 17.03 -18.63
N ALA A 28 18.16 15.98 -18.45
CA ALA A 28 16.71 16.05 -18.61
C ALA A 28 16.04 17.02 -17.62
N CYS A 29 16.63 17.21 -16.45
CA CYS A 29 16.22 18.20 -15.45
C CYS A 29 16.78 19.62 -15.71
N GLY A 30 17.51 19.84 -16.81
CA GLY A 30 18.06 21.15 -17.19
C GLY A 30 19.38 21.51 -16.51
N PHE A 31 20.05 20.56 -15.85
CA PHE A 31 21.36 20.78 -15.26
C PHE A 31 22.46 20.36 -16.23
N SER A 32 23.59 21.09 -16.23
CA SER A 32 24.80 20.61 -16.91
C SER A 32 25.43 19.49 -16.11
N ALA A 33 25.74 18.36 -16.76
CA ALA A 33 26.35 17.20 -16.12
C ALA A 33 27.35 16.50 -17.04
N THR A 34 28.45 16.02 -16.45
CA THR A 34 29.45 15.16 -17.10
C THR A 34 29.57 13.87 -16.31
N VAL A 35 29.82 12.75 -17.00
CA VAL A 35 30.14 11.48 -16.33
C VAL A 35 31.41 11.66 -15.51
N ALA A 36 31.33 11.37 -14.20
CA ALA A 36 32.48 11.41 -13.30
C ALA A 36 33.39 10.19 -13.53
N ASP A 37 34.64 10.31 -13.07
CA ASP A 37 35.57 9.18 -13.05
C ASP A 37 35.00 8.04 -12.21
N LEU A 38 34.89 6.86 -12.82
CA LEU A 38 34.33 5.69 -12.18
C LEU A 38 35.40 4.90 -11.44
N PRO A 39 35.07 4.29 -10.29
CA PRO A 39 36.01 3.41 -9.60
C PRO A 39 36.38 2.24 -10.52
N ALA A 40 37.65 1.85 -10.48
CA ALA A 40 38.11 0.68 -11.20
C ALA A 40 37.46 -0.57 -10.61
N ALA A 41 36.84 -1.38 -11.48
CA ALA A 41 36.32 -2.69 -11.15
C ALA A 41 36.98 -3.74 -12.06
N GLY A 42 37.16 -4.95 -11.55
CA GLY A 42 37.72 -6.05 -12.32
C GLY A 42 36.83 -6.41 -13.50
N THR A 43 37.42 -7.01 -14.54
CA THR A 43 36.64 -7.60 -15.62
C THR A 43 35.95 -8.85 -15.12
N GLU A 44 34.64 -8.91 -15.32
CA GLU A 44 33.80 -10.03 -14.90
C GLU A 44 33.12 -10.63 -16.14
N SER A 45 33.09 -11.95 -16.22
CA SER A 45 32.32 -12.69 -17.22
C SER A 45 31.42 -13.70 -16.50
N TYR A 46 30.19 -13.85 -16.99
CA TYR A 46 29.22 -14.77 -16.39
C TYR A 46 28.51 -15.59 -17.46
N ALA A 47 28.05 -16.77 -17.05
CA ALA A 47 27.16 -17.62 -17.85
C ALA A 47 26.00 -18.08 -16.95
N ILE A 48 24.78 -18.03 -17.48
CA ILE A 48 23.57 -18.42 -16.77
C ILE A 48 22.97 -19.63 -17.47
N VAL A 49 22.75 -20.70 -16.71
CA VAL A 49 22.04 -21.89 -17.18
C VAL A 49 20.70 -21.97 -16.45
N PRO A 50 19.55 -22.05 -17.16
CA PRO A 50 18.26 -22.15 -16.51
C PRO A 50 18.08 -23.51 -15.83
N LEU A 51 17.68 -23.50 -14.56
CA LEU A 51 17.28 -24.69 -13.80
C LEU A 51 15.94 -24.42 -13.13
N TRP A 52 14.84 -24.78 -13.79
CA TRP A 52 13.48 -24.51 -13.30
C TRP A 52 12.90 -25.62 -12.42
N HIS A 53 13.49 -26.82 -12.45
CA HIS A 53 13.02 -27.98 -11.70
C HIS A 53 14.12 -28.50 -10.78
N ALA A 54 13.87 -28.46 -9.47
CA ALA A 54 14.77 -29.01 -8.47
C ALA A 54 14.68 -30.54 -8.36
N LEU A 55 13.57 -31.14 -8.80
CA LEU A 55 13.33 -32.58 -8.81
C LEU A 55 13.05 -33.03 -10.25
N PRO A 56 13.51 -34.22 -10.67
CA PRO A 56 13.17 -34.78 -11.98
C PRO A 56 11.66 -34.94 -12.15
N LEU A 57 11.15 -34.60 -13.35
CA LEU A 57 9.72 -34.67 -13.68
C LEU A 57 9.14 -36.10 -13.72
N ASP A 58 10.02 -37.09 -13.85
CA ASP A 58 9.72 -38.52 -13.96
C ASP A 58 9.70 -39.26 -12.60
N ARG A 59 10.02 -38.58 -11.49
CA ARG A 59 9.99 -39.20 -10.16
C ARG A 59 8.57 -39.32 -9.59
N PRO A 60 8.24 -40.45 -8.93
CA PRO A 60 6.95 -40.60 -8.27
C PRO A 60 6.80 -39.57 -7.13
N ALA A 61 5.60 -38.97 -7.05
CA ALA A 61 5.22 -37.87 -6.15
C ALA A 61 5.41 -38.13 -4.63
N ARG A 62 5.90 -39.31 -4.24
CA ARG A 62 6.16 -39.72 -2.85
C ARG A 62 7.58 -39.40 -2.36
N THR A 63 8.44 -38.82 -3.20
CA THR A 63 9.85 -38.54 -2.86
C THR A 63 10.15 -37.04 -2.85
N GLY A 64 9.69 -36.33 -1.81
CA GLY A 64 10.01 -34.93 -1.53
C GLY A 64 9.06 -33.88 -2.11
N LYS A 65 9.15 -32.65 -1.60
CA LYS A 65 8.39 -31.47 -2.07
C LYS A 65 9.36 -30.47 -2.73
N ALA A 66 9.07 -30.05 -3.96
CA ALA A 66 9.75 -28.93 -4.60
C ALA A 66 8.93 -27.65 -4.38
N PHE A 67 9.27 -26.90 -3.34
CA PHE A 67 8.61 -25.64 -3.01
C PHE A 67 8.96 -24.54 -4.03
N ILE A 68 7.95 -23.74 -4.37
CA ILE A 68 8.07 -22.56 -5.21
C ILE A 68 7.75 -21.30 -4.40
N ASP A 69 6.67 -21.34 -3.61
CA ASP A 69 6.32 -20.28 -2.65
C ASP A 69 6.35 -20.88 -1.25
N PHE A 70 7.30 -20.42 -0.43
CA PHE A 70 7.47 -20.94 0.93
C PHE A 70 6.42 -20.41 1.90
N GLN A 71 5.93 -19.19 1.74
CA GLN A 71 4.98 -18.62 2.70
C GLN A 71 3.59 -19.21 2.55
N ASN A 72 3.21 -19.54 1.31
CA ASN A 72 1.92 -20.13 1.00
C ASN A 72 1.99 -21.65 0.73
N ASP A 73 3.14 -22.29 1.01
CA ASP A 73 3.36 -23.73 0.81
C ASP A 73 3.07 -24.23 -0.63
N VAL A 74 3.22 -23.36 -1.64
CA VAL A 74 2.99 -23.72 -3.05
C VAL A 74 4.18 -24.50 -3.59
N THR A 75 3.90 -25.63 -4.23
CA THR A 75 4.90 -26.52 -4.82
C THR A 75 4.78 -26.64 -6.34
N ALA A 76 5.81 -27.20 -6.98
CA ALA A 76 5.78 -27.55 -8.40
C ALA A 76 4.62 -28.48 -8.79
N LYS A 77 4.17 -29.32 -7.85
CA LYS A 77 2.99 -30.17 -8.04
C LYS A 77 1.72 -29.35 -8.22
N ASP A 78 1.57 -28.24 -7.49
CA ASP A 78 0.39 -27.39 -7.54
C ASP A 78 0.34 -26.59 -8.85
N VAL A 79 1.49 -26.13 -9.34
CA VAL A 79 1.61 -25.53 -10.69
C VAL A 79 1.22 -26.54 -11.77
N ARG A 80 1.73 -27.78 -11.66
CA ARG A 80 1.36 -28.87 -12.57
C ARG A 80 -0.12 -29.20 -12.54
N LEU A 81 -0.70 -29.26 -11.35
CA LEU A 81 -2.12 -29.52 -11.16
C LEU A 81 -2.95 -28.43 -11.84
N ALA A 82 -2.59 -27.15 -11.63
CA ALA A 82 -3.28 -26.04 -12.28
C ALA A 82 -3.23 -26.13 -13.82
N ALA A 83 -2.08 -26.52 -14.40
CA ALA A 83 -1.99 -26.74 -15.83
C ALA A 83 -2.86 -27.92 -16.32
N ILE A 84 -2.91 -29.03 -15.57
CA ILE A 84 -3.75 -30.20 -15.89
C ILE A 84 -5.23 -29.85 -15.85
N GLU A 85 -5.65 -29.03 -14.89
CA GLU A 85 -7.04 -28.56 -14.73
C GLU A 85 -7.44 -27.50 -15.76
N GLY A 86 -6.55 -27.13 -16.68
CA GLY A 86 -6.86 -26.26 -17.81
C GLY A 86 -6.55 -24.78 -17.59
N PHE A 87 -5.98 -24.39 -16.45
CA PHE A 87 -5.51 -23.02 -16.28
C PHE A 87 -4.34 -22.75 -17.24
N ARG A 88 -4.34 -21.57 -17.88
CA ARG A 88 -3.31 -21.14 -18.85
C ARG A 88 -2.76 -19.75 -18.53
N SER A 89 -3.63 -18.84 -18.08
CA SER A 89 -3.24 -17.52 -17.62
C SER A 89 -2.48 -17.60 -16.30
N VAL A 90 -1.40 -16.85 -16.19
CA VAL A 90 -0.60 -16.67 -14.97
C VAL A 90 -1.43 -16.06 -13.83
N GLU A 91 -2.43 -15.26 -14.17
CA GLU A 91 -3.36 -14.68 -13.22
C GLU A 91 -4.34 -15.72 -12.65
N HIS A 92 -4.66 -16.78 -13.43
CA HIS A 92 -5.44 -17.92 -12.94
C HIS A 92 -4.58 -18.83 -12.06
N LEU A 93 -3.35 -19.13 -12.48
CA LEU A 93 -2.39 -19.87 -11.66
C LEU A 93 -2.25 -19.22 -10.28
N LYS A 94 -1.98 -17.91 -10.24
CA LYS A 94 -1.88 -17.12 -9.00
C LYS A 94 -3.11 -17.27 -8.10
N ARG A 95 -4.33 -17.12 -8.64
CA ARG A 95 -5.58 -17.17 -7.86
C ARG A 95 -5.92 -18.58 -7.39
N TYR A 96 -5.59 -19.59 -8.19
CA TYR A 96 -5.87 -20.98 -7.88
C TYR A 96 -4.93 -21.54 -6.81
N THR A 97 -3.62 -21.27 -6.93
CA THR A 97 -2.61 -21.82 -6.01
C THR A 97 -2.26 -20.90 -4.85
N THR A 98 -2.69 -19.63 -4.87
CA THR A 98 -2.25 -18.55 -3.98
C THR A 98 -0.78 -18.13 -4.15
N LEU A 99 -0.12 -18.58 -5.22
CA LEU A 99 1.27 -18.22 -5.57
C LEU A 99 1.50 -16.71 -5.56
N GLY A 100 2.53 -16.26 -4.82
CA GLY A 100 2.99 -14.87 -4.80
C GLY A 100 1.99 -13.90 -4.16
N MET A 101 1.00 -14.41 -3.41
CA MET A 101 0.03 -13.61 -2.67
C MET A 101 0.44 -13.34 -1.22
N ALA A 102 1.57 -13.88 -0.79
CA ALA A 102 2.07 -13.72 0.56
C ALA A 102 2.69 -12.33 0.81
N THR A 103 3.28 -12.13 2.00
CA THR A 103 3.82 -10.84 2.43
C THR A 103 5.04 -10.39 1.62
N ASP A 104 5.75 -11.33 0.99
CA ASP A 104 6.87 -11.06 0.10
C ASP A 104 6.43 -10.66 -1.32
N GLN A 105 5.15 -10.81 -1.66
CA GLN A 105 4.57 -10.58 -2.99
C GLN A 105 5.26 -11.40 -4.11
N GLY A 106 5.71 -12.61 -3.78
CA GLY A 106 6.26 -13.55 -4.77
C GLY A 106 7.62 -13.15 -5.35
N LYS A 107 8.40 -12.34 -4.63
CA LYS A 107 9.75 -11.89 -5.04
C LYS A 107 10.70 -13.06 -5.37
N THR A 108 10.56 -14.19 -4.69
CA THR A 108 11.35 -15.41 -4.92
C THR A 108 10.58 -16.51 -5.66
N ALA A 109 9.24 -16.42 -5.68
CA ALA A 109 8.37 -17.49 -6.17
C ALA A 109 7.92 -17.31 -7.62
N ASN A 110 7.58 -16.08 -8.02
CA ASN A 110 6.84 -15.83 -9.27
C ASN A 110 7.61 -16.32 -10.50
N VAL A 111 8.87 -15.91 -10.68
CA VAL A 111 9.65 -16.28 -11.88
C VAL A 111 9.76 -17.80 -12.03
N ASN A 112 9.98 -18.52 -10.93
CA ASN A 112 10.10 -19.97 -10.92
C ASN A 112 8.79 -20.66 -11.34
N ALA A 113 7.65 -20.26 -10.77
CA ALA A 113 6.36 -20.81 -11.15
C ALA A 113 5.98 -20.48 -12.60
N LEU A 114 6.24 -19.26 -13.05
CA LEU A 114 5.91 -18.82 -14.41
C LEU A 114 6.72 -19.57 -15.46
N ALA A 115 7.99 -19.86 -15.17
CA ALA A 115 8.83 -20.68 -16.03
C ALA A 115 8.30 -22.12 -16.14
N GLN A 116 7.93 -22.75 -15.03
CA GLN A 116 7.33 -24.09 -15.05
C GLN A 116 5.97 -24.10 -15.75
N MET A 117 5.15 -23.07 -15.55
CA MET A 117 3.87 -22.92 -16.25
C MET A 117 4.05 -22.76 -17.76
N ALA A 118 5.07 -22.02 -18.18
CA ALA A 118 5.41 -21.84 -19.59
C ALA A 118 5.75 -23.20 -20.24
N GLU A 119 6.61 -24.00 -19.58
CA GLU A 119 6.96 -25.33 -20.06
C GLU A 119 5.74 -26.27 -20.15
N GLN A 120 4.90 -26.32 -19.10
CA GLN A 120 3.71 -27.17 -19.06
C GLN A 120 2.64 -26.81 -20.10
N THR A 121 2.62 -25.54 -20.54
CA THR A 121 1.66 -25.04 -21.54
C THR A 121 2.25 -24.96 -22.94
N GLY A 122 3.50 -25.37 -23.16
CA GLY A 122 4.19 -25.25 -24.45
C GLY A 122 4.33 -23.78 -24.89
N SER A 123 4.56 -22.88 -23.94
CA SER A 123 4.68 -21.43 -24.12
C SER A 123 6.09 -20.95 -23.80
N SER A 124 6.49 -19.81 -24.36
CA SER A 124 7.71 -19.13 -23.92
C SER A 124 7.42 -18.32 -22.64
N ILE A 125 8.45 -18.10 -21.81
CA ILE A 125 8.32 -17.27 -20.60
C ILE A 125 7.80 -15.86 -20.94
N ALA A 126 8.32 -15.27 -22.03
CA ALA A 126 7.88 -13.97 -22.53
C ALA A 126 6.39 -13.94 -22.89
N ARG A 127 5.85 -15.00 -23.51
CA ARG A 127 4.43 -15.10 -23.87
C ARG A 127 3.54 -15.41 -22.68
N THR A 128 4.02 -16.24 -21.74
CA THR A 128 3.34 -16.52 -20.47
C THR A 128 3.19 -15.24 -19.64
N GLY A 129 4.19 -14.36 -19.69
CA GLY A 129 4.15 -13.05 -19.07
C GLY A 129 4.30 -13.10 -17.53
N THR A 130 4.24 -11.93 -16.91
CA THR A 130 4.26 -11.78 -15.46
C THR A 130 2.90 -11.37 -14.94
N THR A 131 2.67 -11.55 -13.64
CA THR A 131 1.50 -10.95 -12.99
C THR A 131 1.71 -9.44 -12.83
N MET A 132 0.61 -8.73 -12.60
CA MET A 132 0.65 -7.27 -12.45
C MET A 132 1.35 -6.84 -11.15
N PHE A 133 2.36 -5.96 -11.27
CA PHE A 133 2.99 -5.30 -10.12
C PHE A 133 2.10 -4.18 -9.58
N ARG A 134 1.99 -4.09 -8.24
CA ARG A 134 1.15 -3.10 -7.55
C ARG A 134 1.96 -2.43 -6.43
N PRO A 135 1.83 -1.11 -6.22
CA PRO A 135 2.30 -0.47 -5.00
C PRO A 135 1.43 -0.88 -3.79
N PRO A 136 1.99 -0.87 -2.57
CA PRO A 136 3.41 -0.62 -2.27
C PRO A 136 4.28 -1.88 -2.53
N VAL A 137 5.53 -1.68 -2.98
CA VAL A 137 6.46 -2.79 -3.31
C VAL A 137 6.83 -3.64 -2.08
N GLN A 138 6.79 -3.01 -0.90
CA GLN A 138 6.90 -3.63 0.41
C GLN A 138 5.76 -3.13 1.30
N PRO A 139 5.28 -3.92 2.27
CA PRO A 139 4.24 -3.47 3.19
C PRO A 139 4.64 -2.17 3.92
N VAL A 140 3.70 -1.23 4.00
CA VAL A 140 3.84 0.01 4.76
C VAL A 140 2.83 0.01 5.90
N ALA A 141 3.26 0.39 7.10
CA ALA A 141 2.36 0.49 8.24
C ALA A 141 1.24 1.52 7.97
N ILE A 142 -0.02 1.15 8.21
CA ILE A 142 -1.18 2.02 7.98
C ILE A 142 -1.03 3.36 8.75
N GLY A 143 -0.46 3.32 9.96
CA GLY A 143 -0.20 4.52 10.76
C GLY A 143 0.79 5.50 10.14
N ALA A 144 1.72 5.03 9.30
CA ALA A 144 2.62 5.90 8.53
C ALA A 144 1.87 6.60 7.39
N LEU A 145 0.93 5.90 6.74
CA LEU A 145 0.06 6.49 5.71
C LEU A 145 -0.90 7.55 6.30
N ALA A 146 -1.37 7.35 7.53
CA ALA A 146 -2.21 8.33 8.22
C ALA A 146 -1.46 9.62 8.59
N GLY A 147 -0.14 9.55 8.78
CA GLY A 147 0.69 10.68 9.18
C GLY A 147 0.16 11.36 10.45
N ALA A 148 0.01 12.69 10.39
CA ALA A 148 -0.50 13.51 11.48
C ALA A 148 -2.04 13.54 11.59
N ALA A 149 -2.78 12.92 10.66
CA ALA A 149 -4.24 12.91 10.65
C ALA A 149 -4.81 11.94 11.70
N ARG A 150 -4.60 12.23 12.99
CA ARG A 150 -4.98 11.38 14.13
C ARG A 150 -5.56 12.22 15.27
N GLY A 151 -6.45 11.64 16.07
CA GLY A 151 -7.09 12.34 17.20
C GLY A 151 -7.77 13.64 16.75
N ARG A 152 -7.53 14.74 17.48
CA ARG A 152 -8.06 16.09 17.14
C ARG A 152 -7.48 16.68 15.85
N HIS A 153 -6.41 16.11 15.32
CA HIS A 153 -5.82 16.53 14.04
C HIS A 153 -6.35 15.72 12.85
N PHE A 154 -7.25 14.75 13.07
CA PHE A 154 -7.86 13.99 11.98
C PHE A 154 -8.65 14.89 11.03
N LYS A 155 -9.38 15.86 11.59
CA LYS A 155 -10.13 16.89 10.87
C LYS A 155 -10.10 18.19 11.68
N PRO A 156 -10.19 19.36 11.04
CA PRO A 156 -10.18 20.63 11.76
C PRO A 156 -11.44 20.80 12.60
N ASP A 157 -11.26 21.29 13.82
CA ASP A 157 -12.34 21.79 14.67
C ASP A 157 -12.67 23.23 14.25
N ARG A 158 -13.93 23.54 13.92
CA ARG A 158 -14.41 24.89 13.71
C ARG A 158 -15.20 25.36 14.93
N LEU A 159 -14.73 26.43 15.55
CA LEU A 159 -15.33 27.02 16.74
C LEU A 159 -16.03 28.32 16.36
N THR A 160 -17.23 28.54 16.88
CA THR A 160 -17.94 29.80 16.65
C THR A 160 -17.29 30.95 17.45
N PRO A 161 -17.53 32.22 17.09
CA PRO A 161 -17.04 33.36 17.89
C PRO A 161 -17.53 33.34 19.35
N THR A 162 -18.62 32.63 19.64
CA THR A 162 -19.17 32.49 21.01
C THR A 162 -18.66 31.25 21.74
N HIS A 163 -17.75 30.45 21.16
CA HIS A 163 -17.34 29.17 21.73
C HIS A 163 -16.71 29.29 23.12
N ASP A 164 -15.82 30.26 23.32
CA ASP A 164 -15.16 30.48 24.61
C ASP A 164 -16.18 30.89 25.68
N TRP A 165 -17.04 31.86 25.35
CA TRP A 165 -18.16 32.27 26.23
C TRP A 165 -19.07 31.08 26.56
N ALA A 166 -19.45 30.26 25.57
CA ALA A 166 -20.31 29.12 25.78
C ALA A 166 -19.64 28.07 26.69
N THR A 167 -18.33 27.88 26.54
CA THR A 167 -17.53 27.00 27.41
C THR A 167 -17.52 27.51 28.84
N GLU A 168 -17.33 28.82 29.05
CA GLU A 168 -17.38 29.46 30.38
C GLU A 168 -18.76 29.30 31.04
N GLN A 169 -19.85 29.30 30.25
CA GLN A 169 -21.21 29.03 30.74
C GLN A 169 -21.51 27.53 30.96
N GLY A 170 -20.53 26.65 30.75
CA GLY A 170 -20.69 25.21 30.92
C GLY A 170 -21.50 24.52 29.82
N ALA A 171 -21.55 25.10 28.61
CA ALA A 171 -22.27 24.52 27.49
C ALA A 171 -21.83 23.08 27.19
N ILE A 172 -22.79 22.22 26.87
CA ILE A 172 -22.51 20.93 26.26
C ILE A 172 -22.46 21.12 24.75
N PHE A 173 -21.39 20.66 24.10
CA PHE A 173 -21.18 20.84 22.67
C PHE A 173 -21.57 19.59 21.87
N THR A 174 -22.01 19.81 20.63
CA THR A 174 -22.25 18.75 19.65
C THR A 174 -21.54 19.08 18.33
N ALA A 175 -21.09 18.03 17.65
CA ALA A 175 -20.46 18.14 16.33
C ALA A 175 -21.54 18.27 15.24
N ASN A 176 -21.52 19.36 14.49
CA ASN A 176 -22.33 19.58 13.30
C ASN A 176 -21.40 19.77 12.09
N GLY A 177 -21.05 18.65 11.43
CA GLY A 177 -19.96 18.62 10.47
C GLY A 177 -18.63 18.91 11.17
N LEU A 178 -17.93 19.96 10.73
CA LEU A 178 -16.69 20.43 11.37
C LEU A 178 -16.94 21.41 12.52
N TRP A 179 -18.17 21.90 12.70
CA TRP A 179 -18.48 22.89 13.71
C TRP A 179 -18.81 22.26 15.06
N HIS A 180 -18.29 22.85 16.14
CA HIS A 180 -18.70 22.56 17.51
C HIS A 180 -19.73 23.58 17.97
N ARG A 181 -21.00 23.16 18.09
CA ARG A 181 -22.12 24.03 18.48
C ARG A 181 -22.56 23.73 19.90
N ALA A 182 -22.87 24.77 20.67
CA ALA A 182 -23.53 24.59 21.95
C ALA A 182 -24.90 23.93 21.73
N GLN A 183 -25.13 22.82 22.42
CA GLN A 183 -26.33 22.00 22.36
C GLN A 183 -27.33 22.39 23.45
N TRP A 184 -26.85 22.66 24.68
CA TRP A 184 -27.61 23.24 25.80
C TRP A 184 -26.66 23.76 26.89
N PHE A 185 -27.18 24.56 27.81
CA PHE A 185 -26.45 25.23 28.89
C PHE A 185 -26.99 24.82 30.28
N PRO A 186 -26.44 23.77 30.91
CA PRO A 186 -26.94 23.23 32.18
C PRO A 186 -26.74 24.22 33.34
N ARG A 187 -27.66 24.19 34.31
CA ARG A 187 -27.54 24.90 35.59
C ARG A 187 -27.32 23.91 36.75
N PRO A 188 -26.73 24.36 37.88
CA PRO A 188 -26.62 23.53 39.08
C PRO A 188 -27.97 22.91 39.47
N GLY A 189 -27.99 21.60 39.71
CA GLY A 189 -29.19 20.84 40.05
C GLY A 189 -29.93 20.22 38.86
N GLU A 190 -29.60 20.58 37.62
CA GLU A 190 -30.12 19.90 36.43
C GLU A 190 -29.30 18.64 36.14
N THR A 191 -29.89 17.47 36.37
CA THR A 191 -29.18 16.18 36.25
C THR A 191 -29.40 15.49 34.91
N HIS A 192 -30.44 15.88 34.15
CA HIS A 192 -30.72 15.35 32.83
C HIS A 192 -30.82 16.46 31.78
N TRP A 193 -30.32 16.21 30.55
CA TRP A 193 -30.34 17.18 29.44
C TRP A 193 -31.74 17.78 29.21
N ARG A 194 -32.77 16.97 29.42
CA ARG A 194 -34.17 17.36 29.21
C ARG A 194 -34.62 18.41 30.22
N ASP A 195 -34.08 18.44 31.44
CA ASP A 195 -34.41 19.48 32.44
C ASP A 195 -33.92 20.85 31.94
N THR A 196 -32.66 20.89 31.50
CA THR A 196 -32.04 22.07 30.89
C THR A 196 -32.81 22.54 29.66
N VAL A 197 -33.07 21.65 28.70
CA VAL A 197 -33.78 22.02 27.46
C VAL A 197 -35.22 22.45 27.76
N ASN A 198 -35.92 21.80 28.69
CA ASN A 198 -37.26 22.25 29.10
C ASN A 198 -37.24 23.65 29.70
N ARG A 199 -36.26 23.97 30.56
CA ARG A 199 -36.08 25.32 31.10
C ARG A 199 -35.79 26.33 29.99
N GLU A 200 -34.85 26.03 29.10
CA GLU A 200 -34.47 26.90 27.98
C GLU A 200 -35.66 27.18 27.07
N VAL A 201 -36.39 26.14 26.66
CA VAL A 201 -37.61 26.27 25.82
C VAL A 201 -38.67 27.11 26.52
N ARG A 202 -38.94 26.85 27.81
CA ARG A 202 -39.89 27.68 28.58
C ARG A 202 -39.44 29.13 28.62
N THR A 203 -38.16 29.39 28.92
CA THR A 203 -37.58 30.73 29.00
C THR A 203 -37.74 31.49 27.68
N VAL A 204 -37.43 30.87 26.54
CA VAL A 204 -37.58 31.50 25.21
C VAL A 204 -39.05 31.78 24.89
N ARG A 205 -39.98 30.94 25.36
CA ARG A 205 -41.43 31.12 25.12
C ARG A 205 -42.08 32.16 26.03
N THR A 206 -41.56 32.38 27.23
CA THR A 206 -42.16 33.28 28.22
C THR A 206 -41.38 34.58 28.42
N ALA A 207 -40.15 34.66 27.91
CA ALA A 207 -39.26 35.79 28.07
C ALA A 207 -38.37 35.94 26.81
N VAL A 208 -37.05 35.90 26.96
CA VAL A 208 -36.09 36.05 25.87
C VAL A 208 -34.96 35.03 26.00
N GLY A 209 -34.44 34.58 24.86
CA GLY A 209 -33.19 33.84 24.77
C GLY A 209 -32.52 34.14 23.43
N PHE A 210 -31.28 33.70 23.29
CA PHE A 210 -30.52 33.84 22.04
C PHE A 210 -29.93 32.50 21.63
N CYS A 211 -29.58 32.35 20.35
CA CYS A 211 -28.97 31.15 19.81
C CYS A 211 -27.85 31.56 18.85
N ASP A 212 -26.67 30.94 18.98
CA ASP A 212 -25.61 31.10 18.00
C ASP A 212 -25.93 30.30 16.72
N VAL A 213 -26.26 31.04 15.67
CA VAL A 213 -26.57 30.52 14.33
C VAL A 213 -25.43 30.79 13.32
N THR A 214 -24.23 31.15 13.81
CA THR A 214 -23.07 31.51 12.97
C THR A 214 -22.66 30.41 12.00
N THR A 215 -22.98 29.15 12.31
CA THR A 215 -22.60 27.98 11.51
C THR A 215 -23.39 27.83 10.21
N LEU A 216 -24.44 28.62 9.98
CA LEU A 216 -25.21 28.58 8.74
C LEU A 216 -24.40 29.17 7.57
N GLY A 217 -24.59 28.60 6.37
CA GLY A 217 -24.02 29.16 5.14
C GLY A 217 -24.59 30.56 4.88
N LYS A 218 -23.73 31.46 4.41
CA LYS A 218 -24.06 32.85 4.06
C LYS A 218 -23.59 33.12 2.64
#